data_AF-A0A2U8E2R3-F1
#
_entry.id   AF-A0A2U8E2R3-F1
#
_cell.length_a   1.000
_cell.length_b   1.000
_cell.length_c   1.000
_cell.angle_alpha   90.00
_cell.angle_beta   90.00
_cell.angle_gamma   90.00
#
_symmetry.space_group_name_H-M   'P 1'
#
loop_
_entity.id
_entity.type
_entity.pdbx_description
1 polymer ?
#
loop_
_entity_poly.entity_id
_entity_poly.type
_entity_poly.pdbx_seq_one_letter_code
_entity_poly.pdbx_strand_id
1 'polypeptide(L)'
;MLAHTEATWRFAIGLGITELIYAIGLQFGALGTTAGAITTISAVGCLVGLGYAATKHQAWAFIVGIIALTLDTLLLVALTGAESMVGIIFHIVAVVCLCMGYKALRTLQKQQGAPGAL
;
A
#
# COMPACT_ATOMS: atom_id res chain seq x y z
N MET A 1 -12.48 27.43 -7.74
CA MET A 1 -12.87 26.16 -8.39
C MET A 1 -11.66 25.21 -8.57
N LEU A 2 -10.67 25.22 -7.65
CA LEU A 2 -9.47 24.36 -7.72
C LEU A 2 -9.36 23.39 -6.53
N ALA A 3 -10.12 23.60 -5.45
CA ALA A 3 -10.05 22.77 -4.25
C ALA A 3 -10.60 21.35 -4.42
N HIS A 4 -11.53 21.13 -5.37
CA HIS A 4 -12.11 19.79 -5.60
C HIS A 4 -11.14 18.82 -6.28
N THR A 5 -10.24 19.31 -7.13
CA THR A 5 -9.33 18.46 -7.91
C THR A 5 -8.16 17.95 -7.06
N GLU A 6 -7.66 18.77 -6.13
CA GLU A 6 -6.54 18.37 -5.26
C GLU A 6 -6.94 17.28 -4.26
N ALA A 7 -8.20 17.31 -3.78
CA ALA A 7 -8.75 16.26 -2.95
C ALA A 7 -8.79 14.91 -3.70
N THR A 8 -9.11 14.91 -4.99
CA THR A 8 -9.19 13.70 -5.81
C THR A 8 -7.81 13.06 -6.08
N TRP A 9 -6.76 13.86 -6.29
CA TRP A 9 -5.41 13.33 -6.53
C TRP A 9 -4.70 12.84 -5.27
N ARG A 10 -4.92 13.48 -4.12
CA ARG A 10 -4.39 13.03 -2.82
C ARG A 10 -4.95 11.67 -2.41
N PHE A 11 -6.16 11.36 -2.86
CA PHE A 11 -6.90 10.15 -2.52
C PHE A 11 -6.57 8.95 -3.39
N ALA A 12 -6.18 9.15 -4.65
CA ALA A 12 -5.70 8.07 -5.52
C ALA A 12 -4.33 7.52 -5.11
N ILE A 13 -3.56 8.32 -4.35
CA ILE A 13 -2.20 8.00 -3.86
C ILE A 13 -2.22 7.77 -2.33
N GLY A 14 -3.32 8.13 -1.65
CA GLY A 14 -3.46 8.10 -0.20
C GLY A 14 -3.64 6.67 0.31
N LEU A 15 -2.73 6.26 1.18
CA LEU A 15 -2.89 5.09 2.02
C LEU A 15 -3.99 5.38 3.06
N GLY A 16 -4.76 4.37 3.48
CA GLY A 16 -5.78 4.49 4.52
C GLY A 16 -5.28 5.12 5.82
N ILE A 17 -4.00 4.90 6.15
CA ILE A 17 -3.33 5.59 7.28
C ILE A 17 -3.26 7.11 7.07
N THR A 18 -3.08 7.59 5.85
CA THR A 18 -3.06 9.01 5.53
C THR A 18 -4.44 9.65 5.75
N GLU A 19 -5.52 8.94 5.38
CA GLU A 19 -6.90 9.40 5.63
C GLU A 19 -7.22 9.45 7.12
N LEU A 20 -6.75 8.48 7.91
CA LEU A 20 -6.87 8.52 9.38
C LEU A 20 -6.18 9.74 9.97
N ILE A 21 -4.95 10.03 9.55
CA ILE A 21 -4.18 11.17 10.05
C ILE A 21 -4.80 12.49 9.60
N TYR A 22 -5.39 12.54 8.41
CA TYR A 22 -6.11 13.72 7.96
C TYR A 22 -7.42 13.93 8.73
N ALA A 23 -8.20 12.87 8.96
CA ALA A 23 -9.43 12.93 9.75
C ALA A 23 -9.17 13.42 11.19
N ILE A 24 -8.08 12.96 11.80
CA ILE A 24 -7.62 13.47 13.10
C ILE A 24 -7.07 14.89 12.95
N GLY A 25 -6.27 15.14 11.91
CA GLY A 25 -5.56 16.39 11.65
C GLY A 25 -6.45 17.59 11.35
N LEU A 26 -7.63 17.37 10.78
CA LEU A 26 -8.69 18.37 10.61
C LEU A 26 -9.09 19.03 11.94
N GLN A 27 -8.92 18.34 13.07
CA GLN A 27 -9.17 18.88 14.41
C GLN A 27 -8.01 19.75 14.92
N PHE A 28 -6.82 19.66 14.31
CA PHE A 28 -5.59 20.34 14.74
C PHE A 28 -5.03 21.35 13.71
N GLY A 29 -5.76 21.60 12.61
CA GLY A 29 -5.40 22.61 11.60
C GLY A 29 -4.11 22.29 10.83
N ALA A 30 -3.21 23.28 10.67
CA ALA A 30 -2.01 23.17 9.85
C ALA A 30 -1.06 22.02 10.27
N LEU A 31 -1.00 21.70 11.57
CA LEU A 31 -0.19 20.59 12.10
C LEU A 31 -0.65 19.23 11.57
N GLY A 32 -1.96 19.03 11.42
CA GLY A 32 -2.53 17.80 10.90
C GLY A 32 -2.20 17.57 9.42
N THR A 33 -2.10 18.65 8.66
CA THR A 33 -1.81 18.58 7.22
C THR A 33 -0.35 18.17 6.96
N THR A 34 0.58 18.71 7.74
CA THR A 34 2.01 18.35 7.66
C THR A 34 2.27 16.92 8.11
N ALA A 35 1.60 16.48 9.18
CA ALA A 35 1.70 15.10 9.66
C ALA A 35 1.20 14.09 8.61
N GLY A 36 0.08 14.39 7.93
CA GLY A 36 -0.44 13.55 6.84
C GLY A 36 0.53 13.44 5.66
N ALA A 37 1.19 14.55 5.28
CA ALA A 37 2.18 14.55 4.20
C ALA A 37 3.41 13.69 4.53
N ILE A 38 3.95 13.83 5.76
CA ILE A 38 5.12 13.04 6.21
C ILE A 38 4.78 11.54 6.21
N THR A 39 3.62 11.16 6.74
CA THR A 39 3.22 9.75 6.78
C THR A 39 3.00 9.18 5.38
N THR A 40 2.44 9.96 4.45
CA THR A 40 2.28 9.54 3.04
C THR A 40 3.63 9.23 2.41
N ILE A 41 4.60 10.15 2.53
CA ILE A 41 5.95 9.96 1.98
C ILE A 41 6.62 8.74 2.62
N SER A 42 6.47 8.58 3.94
CA SER A 42 7.06 7.46 4.68
C SER A 42 6.49 6.12 4.22
N ALA A 43 5.18 6.05 4.04
CA ALA A 43 4.50 4.81 3.68
C ALA A 43 4.69 4.45 2.19
N VAL A 44 4.78 5.45 1.30
CA VAL A 44 5.28 5.25 -0.08
C VAL A 44 6.72 4.71 -0.04
N GLY A 45 7.59 5.27 0.79
CA GLY A 45 8.95 4.77 0.99
C GLY A 45 9.00 3.31 1.46
N CYS A 46 8.13 2.92 2.40
CA CYS A 46 8.00 1.53 2.85
C CYS A 46 7.55 0.60 1.73
N LEU A 47 6.56 1.00 0.91
CA LEU A 47 6.09 0.20 -0.22
C LEU A 47 7.16 0.03 -1.30
N VAL A 48 7.90 1.10 -1.62
CA VAL A 48 9.05 1.03 -2.54
C VAL A 48 10.14 0.12 -1.98
N GLY A 49 10.44 0.22 -0.68
CA GLY A 49 11.40 -0.64 0.00
C GLY A 49 11.00 -2.12 0.00
N LEU A 50 9.71 -2.41 0.24
CA LEU A 50 9.14 -3.76 0.15
C LEU A 50 9.19 -4.28 -1.29
N GLY A 51 8.88 -3.44 -2.28
CA GLY A 51 9.01 -3.77 -3.70
C GLY A 51 10.46 -4.09 -4.08
N TYR A 52 11.41 -3.28 -3.62
CA TYR A 52 12.83 -3.56 -3.82
C TYR A 52 13.27 -4.87 -3.14
N ALA A 53 12.83 -5.14 -1.91
CA ALA A 53 13.12 -6.40 -1.23
C ALA A 53 12.47 -7.61 -1.93
N ALA A 54 11.28 -7.44 -2.50
CA ALA A 54 10.61 -8.44 -3.33
C ALA A 54 11.41 -8.77 -4.60
N THR A 55 12.08 -7.79 -5.23
CA THR A 55 13.00 -8.07 -6.36
C THR A 55 14.23 -8.88 -5.95
N LYS A 56 14.59 -8.90 -4.66
CA LYS A 56 15.67 -9.74 -4.12
C LYS A 56 15.22 -11.13 -3.69
N HIS A 57 14.08 -11.61 -4.20
CA HIS A 57 13.54 -12.94 -3.91
C HIS A 57 13.26 -13.20 -2.42
N GLN A 58 13.07 -12.14 -1.62
CA GLN A 58 12.81 -12.26 -0.19
C GLN A 58 11.31 -12.53 0.04
N ALA A 59 10.97 -13.79 0.33
CA ALA A 59 9.58 -14.23 0.52
C ALA A 59 8.83 -13.46 1.63
N TRP A 60 9.54 -13.03 2.68
CA TRP A 60 8.94 -12.28 3.79
C TRP A 60 8.43 -10.90 3.36
N ALA A 61 9.09 -10.25 2.40
CA ALA A 61 8.70 -8.92 1.91
C ALA A 61 7.31 -8.96 1.23
N PHE A 62 7.00 -10.06 0.53
CA PHE A 62 5.67 -10.26 -0.05
C PHE A 62 4.60 -10.43 1.04
N ILE A 63 4.87 -11.23 2.08
CA ILE A 63 3.90 -11.48 3.16
C ILE A 63 3.62 -10.19 3.94
N VAL A 64 4.68 -9.46 4.31
CA VAL A 64 4.55 -8.18 5.02
C VAL A 64 3.80 -7.16 4.16
N GLY A 65 4.10 -7.07 2.87
CA GLY A 65 3.40 -6.19 1.94
C GLY A 65 1.91 -6.51 1.82
N ILE A 66 1.56 -7.80 1.69
CA ILE A 66 0.16 -8.24 1.61
C ILE A 66 -0.59 -7.87 2.89
N ILE A 67 -0.02 -8.16 4.07
CA ILE A 67 -0.66 -7.85 5.37
C ILE A 67 -0.84 -6.33 5.51
N ALA A 68 0.21 -5.56 5.26
CA ALA A 68 0.18 -4.10 5.41
C ALA A 68 -0.86 -3.47 4.49
N LEU A 69 -0.87 -3.81 3.20
CA LEU A 69 -1.84 -3.28 2.23
C LEU A 69 -3.27 -3.73 2.55
N THR A 70 -3.47 -4.97 3.01
CA THR A 70 -4.81 -5.46 3.37
C THR A 70 -5.37 -4.71 4.58
N LEU A 71 -4.55 -4.53 5.63
CA LEU A 71 -4.95 -3.77 6.81
C LEU A 71 -5.21 -2.29 6.46
N ASP A 72 -4.38 -1.71 5.60
CA ASP A 72 -4.55 -0.33 5.16
C ASP A 72 -5.82 -0.14 4.31
N THR A 73 -6.15 -1.11 3.44
CA THR A 73 -7.42 -1.12 2.69
C THR A 73 -8.62 -1.23 3.63
N LEU A 74 -8.54 -2.09 4.65
CA LEU A 74 -9.61 -2.25 5.63
C LEU A 74 -9.81 -0.96 6.44
N LEU A 75 -8.70 -0.30 6.80
CA LEU A 75 -8.71 0.99 7.48
C LEU A 75 -9.37 2.05 6.58
N LEU A 76 -8.95 2.15 5.32
CA LEU A 76 -9.54 3.07 4.33
C LEU A 76 -11.06 2.87 4.23
N VAL A 77 -11.53 1.62 4.09
CA VAL A 77 -12.96 1.30 4.03
C VAL A 77 -13.68 1.69 5.32
N ALA A 78 -13.11 1.39 6.48
CA ALA A 78 -13.71 1.70 7.78
C ALA A 78 -13.83 3.21 8.03
N LEU A 79 -12.88 4.02 7.56
CA LEU A 79 -12.89 5.47 7.72
C LEU A 79 -13.74 6.20 6.68
N THR A 80 -13.77 5.71 5.44
CA THR A 80 -14.41 6.41 4.32
C THR A 80 -15.75 5.80 3.90
N GLY A 81 -16.19 4.70 4.50
CA GLY A 81 -17.49 4.09 4.18
C GLY A 81 -17.60 3.59 2.72
N ALA A 82 -16.46 3.28 2.08
CA ALA A 82 -16.34 2.90 0.67
C ALA A 82 -16.58 4.02 -0.37
N GLU A 83 -16.62 5.27 0.04
CA GLU A 83 -16.61 6.43 -0.88
C GLU A 83 -15.32 6.44 -1.76
N SER A 84 -14.25 5.76 -1.31
CA SER A 84 -12.97 5.60 -2.00
C SER A 84 -12.87 4.42 -2.97
N MET A 85 -13.79 4.28 -3.93
CA MET A 85 -13.73 3.12 -4.84
C MET A 85 -12.38 3.02 -5.59
N VAL A 86 -11.80 4.15 -6.01
CA VAL A 86 -10.51 4.18 -6.74
C VAL A 86 -9.35 3.70 -5.85
N GLY A 87 -9.25 4.21 -4.62
CA GLY A 87 -8.21 3.82 -3.67
C GLY A 87 -8.32 2.35 -3.28
N ILE A 88 -9.54 1.88 -3.02
CA ILE A 88 -9.82 0.47 -2.68
C ILE A 88 -9.41 -0.45 -3.84
N ILE A 89 -9.80 -0.12 -5.08
CA ILE A 89 -9.42 -0.91 -6.27
C ILE A 89 -7.91 -0.94 -6.44
N PHE A 90 -7.22 0.19 -6.29
CA PHE A 90 -5.77 0.25 -6.40
C PHE A 90 -5.08 -0.67 -5.38
N HIS A 91 -5.51 -0.65 -4.13
CA HIS A 91 -4.93 -1.51 -3.09
C HIS A 91 -5.23 -2.99 -3.33
N ILE A 92 -6.45 -3.33 -3.77
CA ILE A 92 -6.78 -4.71 -4.17
C ILE A 92 -5.87 -5.17 -5.30
N VAL A 93 -5.67 -4.36 -6.33
CA VAL A 93 -4.76 -4.67 -7.44
C VAL A 93 -3.33 -4.87 -6.94
N ALA A 94 -2.84 -3.99 -6.05
CA ALA A 94 -1.52 -4.11 -5.46
C ALA A 94 -1.35 -5.42 -4.67
N VAL A 95 -2.34 -5.81 -3.86
CA VAL A 95 -2.35 -7.09 -3.13
C VAL A 95 -2.35 -8.28 -4.10
N VAL A 96 -3.16 -8.23 -5.16
CA VAL A 96 -3.19 -9.28 -6.19
C VAL A 96 -1.82 -9.42 -6.87
N CYS A 97 -1.20 -8.31 -7.26
CA CYS A 97 0.15 -8.32 -7.85
C CYS A 97 1.20 -8.92 -6.90
N LEU A 98 1.16 -8.59 -5.61
CA LEU A 98 2.05 -9.19 -4.60
C LEU A 98 1.80 -10.70 -4.46
N CYS A 99 0.55 -11.14 -4.43
CA CYS A 99 0.20 -12.56 -4.41
C CYS A 99 0.75 -13.31 -5.64
N MET A 100 0.66 -12.71 -6.83
CA MET A 100 1.22 -13.28 -8.06
C MET A 100 2.75 -13.37 -7.98
N GLY A 101 3.43 -12.31 -7.53
CA GLY A 101 4.88 -12.30 -7.34
C GLY A 101 5.35 -13.35 -6.33
N TYR A 102 4.62 -13.51 -5.22
CA TYR A 102 4.90 -14.54 -4.22
C TYR A 102 4.75 -15.96 -4.79
N LYS A 103 3.70 -16.22 -5.58
CA LYS A 103 3.52 -17.51 -6.27
C LYS A 103 4.65 -17.78 -7.26
N ALA A 104 5.05 -16.78 -8.04
CA ALA A 104 6.16 -16.89 -8.98
C ALA A 104 7.47 -17.23 -8.26
N LEU A 105 7.76 -16.54 -7.15
CA LEU A 105 8.93 -16.81 -6.31
C LEU A 105 8.95 -18.25 -5.79
N ARG A 106 7.82 -18.76 -5.27
CA ARG A 106 7.74 -20.14 -4.78
C ARG A 106 7.94 -21.17 -5.89
N THR A 107 7.43 -20.90 -7.09
CA THR A 107 7.66 -21.77 -8.25
C THR A 107 9.14 -21.83 -8.62
N LEU A 108 9.83 -20.68 -8.66
CA LEU A 108 11.27 -20.62 -8.93
C LEU A 108 12.08 -21.38 -7.87
N GLN A 109 11.78 -21.18 -6.59
CA GLN A 109 12.43 -21.92 -5.50
C GLN A 109 12.20 -23.43 -5.60
N LYS A 110 10.98 -23.85 -5.96
CA LYS A 110 10.65 -25.27 -6.15
C LYS A 110 11.43 -25.90 -7.32
N GLN A 111 11.64 -25.16 -8.40
CA GLN A 111 12.41 -25.62 -9.56
C GLN A 111 13.92 -25.66 -9.27
N GLN A 112 14.45 -24.69 -8.53
CA GLN A 112 15.87 -24.67 -8.12
C GLN A 112 16.20 -25.72 -7.05
N GLY A 113 15.23 -26.12 -6.23
CA GLY A 113 15.39 -27.19 -5.23
C GLY A 113 15.18 -28.62 -5.77
N ALA A 114 14.80 -28.78 -7.05
CA ALA A 114 14.67 -30.10 -7.66
C ALA A 114 16.04 -30.60 -8.15
N PRO A 115 16.53 -31.78 -7.72
CA PRO A 115 17.79 -32.32 -8.21
C PRO A 115 17.67 -32.64 -9.71
N GLY A 116 18.31 -31.84 -10.56
CA GLY A 116 18.35 -32.05 -12.01
C GLY A 116 18.25 -30.80 -12.90
N ALA A 117 18.47 -29.58 -12.37
CA ALA A 117 18.52 -28.36 -13.18
C ALA A 117 19.96 -27.81 -13.30
N LEU A 118 20.85 -28.58 -13.92
CA LEU A 118 22.05 -28.13 -14.66
C LEU A 118 22.32 -29.15 -15.77
#